data_AF-A0A9E3PKC6-F1
#
_entry.id   AF-A0A9E3PKC6-F1
#
_cell.length_a   1.000
_cell.length_b   1.000
_cell.length_c   1.000
_cell.angle_alpha   90.00
_cell.angle_beta   90.00
_cell.angle_gamma   90.00
#
_symmetry.space_group_name_H-M   'P 1'
#
loop_
_entity.id
_entity.type
_entity.pdbx_description
1 polymer ?
#
loop_
_entity_poly.entity_id
_entity_poly.type
_entity_poly.pdbx_seq_one_letter_code
_entity_poly.pdbx_strand_id
1 'polypeptide(L)'
;MSDSEGGYISISPDRLALLCLRSAVEEIDRTGREPERWFFALPLLLRSLNSALVAALSGSAGIGAYDEKDRKAWLKWFDDSRINDVPAPDKNRVQSVRDLLKRASDATDAYVQGAPLCLSQQEYADLETLIGFRDDLEHVKPLTWVLQSAGLPRIARSTAAALRQLFQTQFVTLHLEDDEVSDLEEYLHRLANTQEGI
;
A
#
# COMPACT_ATOMS: atom_id res chain seq x y z
N MET A 1 17.12 -39.45 9.26
CA MET A 1 17.44 -38.15 8.65
C MET A 1 16.13 -37.62 8.11
N SER A 2 15.45 -36.78 8.88
CA SER A 2 14.23 -36.10 8.47
C SER A 2 14.65 -34.94 7.57
N ASP A 3 14.31 -35.04 6.29
CA ASP A 3 14.33 -33.89 5.38
C ASP A 3 13.53 -32.77 6.05
N SER A 4 14.20 -31.68 6.40
CA SER A 4 13.52 -30.45 6.78
C SER A 4 12.82 -29.93 5.53
N GLU A 5 11.55 -30.33 5.42
CA GLU A 5 10.49 -29.75 4.62
C GLU A 5 10.68 -28.23 4.51
N GLY A 6 11.01 -27.75 3.32
CA GLY A 6 11.24 -26.32 3.06
C GLY A 6 9.97 -25.53 3.35
N GLY A 7 9.92 -24.87 4.52
CA GLY A 7 8.81 -23.99 4.88
C GLY A 7 8.70 -22.83 3.89
N TYR A 8 7.53 -22.65 3.29
CA TYR A 8 7.23 -21.49 2.47
C TYR A 8 6.81 -20.32 3.36
N ILE A 9 7.30 -19.11 3.06
CA ILE A 9 6.84 -17.88 3.69
C ILE A 9 5.80 -17.24 2.76
N SER A 10 4.58 -17.06 3.24
CA SER A 10 3.50 -16.37 2.53
C SER A 10 3.21 -15.01 3.17
N ILE A 11 2.86 -14.00 2.37
CA ILE A 11 2.49 -12.68 2.84
C ILE A 11 1.30 -12.14 2.05
N SER A 12 0.29 -11.61 2.74
CA SER A 12 -0.85 -10.91 2.15
C SER A 12 -0.51 -9.43 1.90
N PRO A 13 -1.22 -8.74 0.98
CA PRO A 13 -1.02 -7.31 0.76
C PRO A 13 -1.26 -6.46 2.02
N ASP A 14 -2.25 -6.79 2.84
CA ASP A 14 -2.54 -6.10 4.11
C ASP A 14 -1.40 -6.24 5.15
N ARG A 15 -0.89 -7.46 5.37
CA ARG A 15 0.28 -7.69 6.25
C ARG A 15 1.54 -7.04 5.69
N LEU A 16 1.74 -7.03 4.37
CA LEU A 16 2.83 -6.27 3.75
C LEU A 16 2.68 -4.76 3.98
N ALA A 17 1.45 -4.23 3.92
CA ALA A 17 1.19 -2.83 4.19
C ALA A 17 1.57 -2.45 5.63
N LEU A 18 1.20 -3.29 6.61
CA LEU A 18 1.58 -3.13 8.01
C LEU A 18 3.09 -3.18 8.22
N LEU A 19 3.77 -4.20 7.70
CA LEU A 19 5.23 -4.33 7.85
C LEU A 19 5.97 -3.13 7.24
N CYS A 20 5.54 -2.66 6.07
CA CYS A 20 6.12 -1.47 5.46
C CYS A 20 5.84 -0.20 6.27
N LEU A 21 4.64 -0.06 6.85
CA LEU A 21 4.29 1.07 7.72
C LEU A 21 5.18 1.10 8.96
N ARG A 22 5.34 -0.04 9.63
CA ARG A 22 6.23 -0.20 10.79
C ARG A 22 7.64 0.28 10.45
N SER A 23 8.23 -0.27 9.38
CA SER A 23 9.58 0.12 8.97
C SER A 23 9.65 1.61 8.59
N ALA A 24 8.61 2.17 7.96
CA ALA A 24 8.59 3.59 7.65
C ALA A 24 8.62 4.46 8.92
N VAL A 25 7.83 4.11 9.94
CA VAL A 25 7.82 4.81 11.24
C VAL A 25 9.20 4.73 11.91
N GLU A 26 9.82 3.55 11.92
CA GLU A 26 11.17 3.38 12.49
C GLU A 26 12.23 4.25 11.79
N GLU A 27 12.15 4.42 10.47
CA GLU A 27 13.05 5.33 9.74
C GLU A 27 12.70 6.80 9.99
N ILE A 28 11.41 7.17 10.07
CA ILE A 28 10.98 8.55 10.35
C ILE A 28 11.45 9.00 11.73
N ASP A 29 11.38 8.15 12.76
CA ASP A 29 11.85 8.48 14.11
C ASP A 29 13.35 8.81 14.16
N ARG A 30 14.13 8.27 13.23
CA ARG A 30 15.57 8.55 13.11
C ARG A 30 15.86 9.86 12.38
N THR A 31 14.91 10.41 11.63
CA THR A 31 15.12 11.61 10.78
C THR A 31 15.53 12.85 11.55
N GLY A 32 15.17 12.97 12.84
CA GLY A 32 15.60 14.08 13.68
C GLY A 32 17.11 14.11 13.95
N ARG A 33 17.80 12.97 13.81
CA ARG A 33 19.27 12.86 13.94
C ARG A 33 19.95 12.64 12.59
N GLU A 34 19.25 11.95 11.68
CA GLU A 34 19.76 11.51 10.38
C GLU A 34 18.73 11.88 9.29
N PRO A 35 18.69 13.14 8.80
CA PRO A 35 17.69 13.58 7.84
C PRO A 35 17.61 12.74 6.55
N GLU A 36 18.73 12.13 6.15
CA GLU A 36 18.81 11.19 5.02
C GLU A 36 17.91 9.96 5.18
N ARG A 37 17.43 9.67 6.40
CA ARG A 37 16.48 8.58 6.66
C ARG A 37 15.18 8.72 5.89
N TRP A 38 14.82 9.95 5.48
CA TRP A 38 13.69 10.19 4.58
C TRP A 38 13.81 9.46 3.24
N PHE A 39 15.02 9.22 2.73
CA PHE A 39 15.23 8.44 1.49
C PHE A 39 14.78 6.98 1.64
N PHE A 40 14.76 6.44 2.86
CA PHE A 40 14.28 5.10 3.15
C PHE A 40 12.81 5.09 3.57
N ALA A 41 12.38 6.09 4.34
CA ALA A 41 11.00 6.21 4.80
C ALA A 41 10.00 6.39 3.64
N LEU A 42 10.30 7.22 2.63
CA LEU A 42 9.36 7.52 1.55
C LEU A 42 9.00 6.29 0.69
N PRO A 43 9.95 5.47 0.22
CA PRO A 43 9.62 4.22 -0.47
C PRO A 43 8.81 3.25 0.39
N LEU A 44 9.09 3.17 1.70
CA LEU A 44 8.35 2.32 2.63
C LEU A 44 6.91 2.80 2.83
N LEU A 45 6.69 4.12 2.97
CA LEU A 45 5.35 4.70 3.02
C LEU A 45 4.55 4.42 1.75
N LEU A 46 5.17 4.64 0.59
CA LEU A 46 4.53 4.38 -0.68
C LEU A 46 4.18 2.90 -0.86
N ARG A 47 5.08 2.00 -0.46
CA ARG A 47 4.83 0.56 -0.52
C ARG A 47 3.72 0.14 0.43
N SER A 48 3.66 0.74 1.61
CA SER A 48 2.55 0.54 2.55
C SER A 48 1.22 0.96 1.93
N LEU A 49 1.14 2.19 1.42
CA LEU A 49 -0.05 2.73 0.75
C LEU A 49 -0.49 1.87 -0.45
N ASN A 50 0.45 1.50 -1.32
CA ASN A 50 0.14 0.67 -2.49
C ASN A 50 -0.40 -0.71 -2.08
N SER A 51 0.21 -1.33 -1.07
CA SER A 51 -0.22 -2.65 -0.60
C SER A 51 -1.61 -2.59 0.06
N ALA A 52 -1.90 -1.52 0.81
CA ALA A 52 -3.23 -1.28 1.37
C ALA A 52 -4.28 -1.01 0.30
N LEU A 53 -3.95 -0.25 -0.74
CA LEU A 53 -4.84 -0.01 -1.89
C LEU A 53 -5.13 -1.31 -2.66
N VAL A 54 -4.11 -2.16 -2.87
CA VAL A 54 -4.29 -3.49 -3.47
C VAL A 54 -5.20 -4.33 -2.59
N ALA A 55 -4.95 -4.41 -1.28
CA ALA A 55 -5.81 -5.15 -0.35
C ALA A 55 -7.27 -4.69 -0.43
N ALA A 56 -7.50 -3.37 -0.38
CA ALA A 56 -8.83 -2.77 -0.39
C ALA A 56 -9.59 -3.03 -1.70
N LEU A 57 -8.88 -3.05 -2.84
CA LEU A 57 -9.48 -3.20 -4.17
C LEU A 57 -9.44 -4.63 -4.71
N SER A 58 -8.77 -5.57 -4.05
CA SER A 58 -8.68 -6.96 -4.53
C SER A 58 -10.04 -7.65 -4.57
N GLY A 59 -10.96 -7.28 -3.68
CA GLY A 59 -12.27 -7.93 -3.52
C GLY A 59 -12.15 -9.41 -3.11
N SER A 60 -13.29 -10.09 -3.00
CA SER A 60 -13.32 -11.51 -2.55
C SER A 60 -12.64 -12.49 -3.50
N ALA A 61 -12.55 -12.15 -4.80
CA ALA A 61 -11.89 -12.97 -5.80
C ALA A 61 -10.39 -12.69 -5.93
N GLY A 62 -9.85 -11.68 -5.21
CA GLY A 62 -8.42 -11.35 -5.22
C GLY A 62 -7.90 -10.62 -6.47
N ILE A 63 -8.75 -10.33 -7.45
CA ILE A 63 -8.36 -9.82 -8.79
C ILE A 63 -8.77 -8.37 -9.05
N GLY A 64 -9.48 -7.72 -8.14
CA GLY A 64 -10.06 -6.40 -8.39
C GLY A 64 -9.03 -5.28 -8.57
N ALA A 65 -7.82 -5.44 -8.02
CA ALA A 65 -6.70 -4.52 -8.17
C ALA A 65 -5.92 -4.69 -9.50
N TYR A 66 -6.20 -5.75 -10.27
CA TYR A 66 -5.60 -5.92 -11.60
C TYR A 66 -6.15 -4.90 -12.59
N ASP A 67 -5.39 -4.67 -13.66
CA ASP A 67 -5.88 -3.90 -14.79
C ASP A 67 -7.12 -4.58 -15.42
N GLU A 68 -7.91 -3.81 -16.16
CA GLU A 68 -9.19 -4.29 -16.68
C GLU A 68 -9.03 -5.52 -17.58
N LYS A 69 -7.93 -5.61 -18.33
CA LYS A 69 -7.67 -6.70 -19.27
C LYS A 69 -7.40 -7.99 -18.50
N ASP A 70 -6.47 -7.96 -17.55
CA ASP A 70 -6.10 -9.13 -16.77
C ASP A 70 -7.25 -9.55 -15.86
N ARG A 71 -7.97 -8.59 -15.26
CA ARG A 71 -9.18 -8.86 -14.48
C ARG A 71 -10.27 -9.60 -15.27
N LYS A 72 -10.53 -9.19 -16.53
CA LYS A 72 -11.47 -9.90 -17.42
C LYS A 72 -10.99 -11.31 -17.78
N ALA A 73 -9.68 -11.49 -18.00
CA ALA A 73 -9.10 -12.80 -18.26
C ALA A 73 -9.28 -13.75 -17.07
N TRP A 74 -9.03 -13.25 -15.85
CA TRP A 74 -9.25 -14.01 -14.62
C TRP A 74 -10.72 -14.35 -14.39
N LEU A 75 -11.65 -13.40 -14.57
CA LEU A 75 -13.08 -13.68 -14.48
C LEU A 75 -13.53 -14.77 -15.45
N LYS A 76 -13.10 -14.66 -16.72
CA LYS A 76 -13.39 -15.69 -17.73
C LYS A 76 -12.83 -17.05 -17.32
N TRP A 77 -11.60 -17.09 -16.80
CA TRP A 77 -11.00 -18.32 -16.32
C TRP A 77 -11.76 -18.91 -15.13
N PHE A 78 -12.20 -18.11 -14.16
CA PHE A 78 -13.01 -18.60 -13.04
C PHE A 78 -14.32 -19.24 -13.50
N ASP A 79 -14.95 -18.71 -14.56
CA ASP A 79 -16.17 -19.29 -15.12
C ASP A 79 -15.89 -20.58 -15.89
N ASP A 80 -14.87 -20.59 -16.76
CA ASP A 80 -14.54 -21.73 -17.61
C ASP A 80 -13.96 -22.92 -16.81
N SER A 81 -13.12 -22.64 -15.80
CA SER A 81 -12.43 -23.65 -14.98
C SER A 81 -13.36 -24.49 -14.12
N ARG A 82 -14.62 -24.06 -13.96
CA ARG A 82 -15.67 -24.83 -13.27
C ARG A 82 -16.15 -26.04 -14.08
N ILE A 83 -15.98 -26.00 -15.39
CA ILE A 83 -16.52 -27.01 -16.33
C ILE A 83 -15.39 -27.71 -17.08
N ASN A 84 -14.34 -26.97 -17.45
CA ASN A 84 -13.25 -27.43 -18.29
C ASN A 84 -11.91 -27.26 -17.58
N ASP A 85 -10.96 -28.14 -17.87
CA ASP A 85 -9.56 -27.96 -17.44
C ASP A 85 -8.86 -26.94 -18.35
N VAL A 86 -9.05 -25.65 -18.04
CA VAL A 86 -8.44 -24.52 -18.75
C VAL A 86 -7.28 -23.94 -17.94
N PRO A 87 -6.14 -23.61 -18.56
CA PRO A 87 -5.01 -23.01 -17.85
C PRO A 87 -5.37 -21.62 -17.33
N ALA A 88 -4.86 -21.28 -16.15
CA ALA A 88 -4.99 -19.95 -15.58
C ALA A 88 -4.28 -18.89 -16.45
N PRO A 89 -4.73 -17.63 -16.42
CA PRO A 89 -4.00 -16.53 -17.04
C PRO A 89 -2.56 -16.44 -16.51
N ASP A 90 -1.62 -16.10 -17.40
CA ASP A 90 -0.19 -15.96 -17.09
C ASP A 90 0.18 -14.56 -16.57
N LYS A 91 -0.78 -13.63 -16.53
CA LYS A 91 -0.57 -12.21 -16.24
C LYS A 91 -1.45 -11.72 -15.10
N ASN A 92 -0.81 -10.96 -14.21
CA ASN A 92 -1.36 -10.44 -12.97
C ASN A 92 -0.98 -8.97 -12.81
N ARG A 93 -1.14 -8.17 -13.86
CA ARG A 93 -0.71 -6.77 -13.84
C ARG A 93 -1.61 -5.97 -12.92
N VAL A 94 -1.04 -5.53 -11.80
CA VAL A 94 -1.65 -4.55 -10.90
C VAL A 94 -1.62 -3.16 -11.57
N GLN A 95 -2.66 -2.37 -11.36
CA GLN A 95 -2.72 -1.00 -11.85
C GLN A 95 -1.67 -0.09 -11.18
N SER A 96 -1.45 1.10 -11.74
CA SER A 96 -0.55 2.07 -11.11
C SER A 96 -1.11 2.57 -9.77
N VAL A 97 -0.26 3.03 -8.86
CA VAL A 97 -0.71 3.56 -7.55
C VAL A 97 -1.69 4.72 -7.73
N ARG A 98 -1.50 5.57 -8.77
CA ARG A 98 -2.43 6.67 -9.09
C ARG A 98 -3.81 6.15 -9.49
N ASP A 99 -3.85 5.12 -10.34
CA ASP A 99 -5.12 4.52 -10.78
C ASP A 99 -5.84 3.83 -9.61
N LEU A 100 -5.09 3.11 -8.77
CA LEU A 100 -5.63 2.48 -7.56
C LEU A 100 -6.17 3.54 -6.58
N LEU A 101 -5.43 4.63 -6.35
CA LEU A 101 -5.87 5.72 -5.47
C LEU A 101 -7.17 6.36 -5.98
N LYS A 102 -7.24 6.63 -7.29
CA LYS A 102 -8.44 7.16 -7.94
C LYS A 102 -9.63 6.21 -7.78
N ARG A 103 -9.44 4.91 -8.01
CA ARG A 103 -10.49 3.90 -7.87
C ARG A 103 -10.94 3.72 -6.42
N ALA A 104 -10.02 3.69 -5.47
CA ALA A 104 -10.35 3.61 -4.05
C ALA A 104 -11.19 4.81 -3.58
N SER A 105 -11.05 5.97 -4.24
CA SER A 105 -11.83 7.17 -3.97
C SER A 105 -13.16 7.24 -4.74
N ASP A 106 -13.41 6.32 -5.68
CA ASP A 106 -14.61 6.29 -6.51
C ASP A 106 -15.69 5.42 -5.87
N ALA A 107 -16.75 6.06 -5.36
CA ALA A 107 -17.89 5.37 -4.75
C ALA A 107 -18.66 4.44 -5.71
N THR A 108 -18.41 4.56 -7.02
CA THR A 108 -19.06 3.73 -8.05
C THR A 108 -18.23 2.53 -8.49
N ASP A 109 -16.97 2.40 -8.04
CA ASP A 109 -16.13 1.25 -8.37
C ASP A 109 -16.65 -0.01 -7.65
N ALA A 110 -16.97 -1.04 -8.44
CA ALA A 110 -17.56 -2.28 -7.94
C ALA A 110 -16.66 -3.07 -6.97
N TYR A 111 -15.36 -2.75 -6.89
CA TYR A 111 -14.41 -3.43 -6.02
C TYR A 111 -14.12 -2.66 -4.73
N VAL A 112 -14.63 -1.44 -4.56
CA VAL A 112 -14.55 -0.72 -3.28
C VAL A 112 -15.47 -1.43 -2.27
N GLN A 113 -14.84 -2.13 -1.33
CA GLN A 113 -15.54 -2.82 -0.25
C GLN A 113 -15.67 -1.88 0.96
N GLY A 114 -16.82 -1.21 1.10
CA GLY A 114 -17.09 -0.30 2.21
C GLY A 114 -17.17 1.16 1.78
N ALA A 115 -16.74 2.08 2.64
CA ALA A 115 -16.75 3.50 2.31
C ALA A 115 -15.59 3.83 1.35
N PRO A 116 -15.82 4.66 0.32
CA PRO A 116 -14.75 5.14 -0.55
C PRO A 116 -13.75 5.98 0.25
N LEU A 117 -12.50 5.98 -0.21
CA LEU A 117 -11.44 6.81 0.36
C LEU A 117 -11.79 8.29 0.20
N CYS A 118 -11.91 9.00 1.31
CA CYS A 118 -12.29 10.40 1.35
C CYS A 118 -11.08 11.27 1.72
N LEU A 119 -10.38 11.78 0.71
CA LEU A 119 -9.21 12.64 0.90
C LEU A 119 -9.57 14.11 0.72
N SER A 120 -9.03 14.96 1.59
CA SER A 120 -8.96 16.40 1.32
C SER A 120 -8.08 16.69 0.11
N GLN A 121 -8.24 17.87 -0.49
CA GLN A 121 -7.41 18.30 -1.61
C GLN A 121 -5.91 18.30 -1.26
N GLN A 122 -5.57 18.67 -0.03
CA GLN A 122 -4.18 18.69 0.44
C GLN A 122 -3.63 17.28 0.61
N GLU A 123 -4.39 16.36 1.20
CA GLU A 123 -3.98 14.96 1.34
C GLU A 123 -3.75 14.32 -0.02
N TYR A 124 -4.67 14.52 -0.98
CA TYR A 124 -4.50 14.01 -2.34
C TYR A 124 -3.22 14.55 -3.01
N ALA A 125 -2.96 15.85 -2.89
CA ALA A 125 -1.74 16.47 -3.44
C ALA A 125 -0.45 15.94 -2.78
N ASP A 126 -0.48 15.72 -1.47
CA ASP A 126 0.64 15.13 -0.74
C ASP A 126 0.89 13.68 -1.16
N LEU A 127 -0.16 12.89 -1.39
CA LEU A 127 -0.04 11.52 -1.90
C LEU A 127 0.47 11.46 -3.34
N GLU A 128 0.04 12.37 -4.22
CA GLU A 128 0.62 12.50 -5.57
C GLU A 128 2.12 12.85 -5.51
N THR A 129 2.52 13.69 -4.55
CA THR A 129 3.93 14.00 -4.30
C THR A 129 4.69 12.76 -3.83
N LEU A 130 4.12 11.98 -2.90
CA LEU A 130 4.69 10.70 -2.45
C LEU A 130 4.89 9.72 -3.62
N ILE A 131 3.88 9.57 -4.47
CA ILE A 131 3.94 8.72 -5.66
C ILE A 131 5.02 9.21 -6.62
N GLY A 132 5.20 10.53 -6.76
CA GLY A 132 6.26 11.13 -7.56
C GLY A 132 7.67 10.74 -7.10
N PHE A 133 7.90 10.62 -5.79
CA PHE A 133 9.21 10.18 -5.28
C PHE A 133 9.59 8.77 -5.71
N ARG A 134 8.64 7.91 -6.09
CA ARG A 134 8.92 6.54 -6.55
C ARG A 134 9.88 6.50 -7.72
N ASP A 135 9.61 7.32 -8.73
CA ASP A 135 10.33 7.31 -10.01
C ASP A 135 11.78 7.80 -9.83
N ASP A 136 12.02 8.55 -8.76
CA ASP A 136 13.34 8.98 -8.36
C ASP A 136 14.00 7.98 -7.42
N LEU A 137 13.31 7.48 -6.39
CA LEU A 137 13.92 6.71 -5.29
C LEU A 137 14.03 5.20 -5.53
N GLU A 138 13.12 4.57 -6.28
CA GLU A 138 13.20 3.12 -6.53
C GLU A 138 14.25 2.74 -7.58
N HIS A 139 14.60 3.66 -8.47
CA HIS A 139 15.55 3.43 -9.55
C HIS A 139 16.77 4.32 -9.35
N VAL A 140 17.80 3.79 -8.68
CA VAL A 140 19.06 4.50 -8.44
C VAL A 140 19.66 4.96 -9.77
N LYS A 141 19.75 6.27 -9.95
CA LYS A 141 20.37 6.94 -11.10
C LYS A 141 21.76 7.42 -10.69
N PRO A 142 22.72 7.60 -11.62
CA PRO A 142 24.07 8.10 -11.30
C PRO A 142 24.12 9.59 -10.89
N LEU A 143 22.96 10.21 -10.63
CA LEU A 143 22.83 11.61 -10.28
C LEU A 143 22.72 11.76 -8.76
N THR A 144 23.30 12.84 -8.21
CA THR A 144 23.08 13.21 -6.81
C THR A 144 21.61 13.57 -6.59
N TRP A 145 20.99 12.97 -5.58
CA TRP A 145 19.62 13.30 -5.21
C TRP A 145 19.59 14.32 -4.08
N VAL A 146 18.70 15.29 -4.23
CA VAL A 146 18.42 16.30 -3.21
C VAL A 146 16.94 16.20 -2.89
N LEU A 147 16.63 15.97 -1.61
CA LEU A 147 15.28 15.89 -1.12
C LEU A 147 15.02 17.08 -0.20
N GLN A 148 14.00 17.86 -0.51
CA GLN A 148 13.56 18.93 0.38
C GLN A 148 12.81 18.30 1.56
N SER A 149 13.34 18.48 2.78
CA SER A 149 12.72 17.95 4.00
C SER A 149 11.43 18.67 4.39
N ALA A 150 11.29 19.94 3.98
CA ALA A 150 10.09 20.72 4.23
C ALA A 150 8.86 20.06 3.57
N GLY A 151 7.86 19.76 4.39
CA GLY A 151 6.62 19.12 3.94
C GLY A 151 6.62 17.59 4.00
N LEU A 152 7.77 16.92 4.19
CA LEU A 152 7.79 15.44 4.33
C LEU A 152 6.99 14.95 5.54
N PRO A 153 7.05 15.59 6.72
CA PRO A 153 6.17 15.26 7.84
C PRO A 153 4.68 15.36 7.48
N ARG A 154 4.30 16.37 6.68
CA ARG A 154 2.91 16.54 6.22
C ARG A 154 2.50 15.41 5.28
N ILE A 155 3.36 15.04 4.33
CA ILE A 155 3.13 13.90 3.43
C ILE A 155 2.96 12.60 4.21
N ALA A 156 3.79 12.37 5.23
CA ALA A 156 3.63 11.24 6.13
C ALA A 156 2.23 11.28 6.79
N ARG A 157 1.85 12.38 7.46
CA ARG A 157 0.53 12.53 8.08
C ARG A 157 -0.64 12.25 7.11
N SER A 158 -0.59 12.79 5.90
CA SER A 158 -1.57 12.52 4.83
C SER A 158 -1.62 11.04 4.44
N THR A 159 -0.47 10.35 4.45
CA THR A 159 -0.38 8.90 4.24
C THR A 159 -1.02 8.12 5.40
N ALA A 160 -0.77 8.49 6.66
CA ALA A 160 -1.45 7.88 7.81
C ALA A 160 -2.97 8.05 7.74
N ALA A 161 -3.46 9.23 7.36
CA ALA A 161 -4.88 9.49 7.22
C ALA A 161 -5.52 8.56 6.18
N ALA A 162 -4.88 8.40 5.01
CA ALA A 162 -5.34 7.49 3.96
C ALA A 162 -5.31 6.02 4.41
N LEU A 163 -4.19 5.57 5.00
CA LEU A 163 -4.05 4.21 5.51
C LEU A 163 -5.12 3.90 6.57
N ARG A 164 -5.34 4.80 7.52
CA ARG A 164 -6.39 4.62 8.55
C ARG A 164 -7.76 4.41 7.91
N GLN A 165 -8.13 5.19 6.90
CA GLN A 165 -9.40 5.00 6.20
C GLN A 165 -9.46 3.65 5.46
N LEU A 166 -8.37 3.23 4.81
CA LEU A 166 -8.32 1.94 4.11
C LEU A 166 -8.47 0.76 5.09
N PHE A 167 -7.78 0.80 6.24
CA PHE A 167 -7.85 -0.26 7.25
C PHE A 167 -9.16 -0.26 8.06
N GLN A 168 -9.94 0.83 8.05
CA GLN A 168 -11.29 0.83 8.61
C GLN A 168 -12.28 -0.01 7.79
N THR A 169 -11.94 -0.37 6.55
CA THR A 169 -12.74 -1.33 5.78
C THR A 169 -12.44 -2.75 6.27
N GLN A 170 -13.49 -3.51 6.66
CA GLN A 170 -13.36 -4.86 7.22
C GLN A 170 -12.55 -5.83 6.34
N PHE A 171 -12.48 -5.57 5.03
CA PHE A 171 -11.76 -6.44 4.10
C PHE A 171 -10.23 -6.32 4.20
N VAL A 172 -9.69 -5.16 4.60
CA VAL A 172 -8.24 -4.96 4.68
C VAL A 172 -7.70 -5.54 5.99
N THR A 173 -8.45 -5.46 7.08
CA THR A 173 -8.05 -6.02 8.38
C THR A 173 -8.37 -7.50 8.54
N LEU A 174 -9.06 -8.12 7.59
CA LEU A 174 -9.53 -9.51 7.68
C LEU A 174 -8.41 -10.53 7.94
N HIS A 175 -7.20 -10.27 7.44
CA HIS A 175 -6.06 -11.17 7.59
C HIS A 175 -5.04 -10.68 8.63
N LEU A 176 -5.36 -9.63 9.39
CA LEU A 176 -4.55 -9.17 10.51
C LEU A 176 -5.04 -9.80 11.81
N GLU A 177 -4.11 -10.23 12.64
CA GLU A 177 -4.38 -10.67 14.00
C GLU A 177 -4.65 -9.46 14.93
N ASP A 178 -5.24 -9.70 16.11
CA ASP A 178 -5.62 -8.62 17.04
C ASP A 178 -4.41 -7.77 17.49
N ASP A 179 -3.24 -8.39 17.67
CA ASP A 179 -1.99 -7.70 17.99
C ASP A 179 -1.48 -6.87 16.79
N GLU A 180 -1.60 -7.39 15.57
CA GLU A 180 -1.28 -6.67 14.34
C GLU A 180 -2.16 -5.43 14.12
N VAL A 181 -3.45 -5.51 14.49
CA VAL A 181 -4.37 -4.35 14.46
C VAL A 181 -3.98 -3.32 15.51
N SER A 182 -3.60 -3.74 16.72
CA SER A 182 -3.10 -2.84 17.76
C SER A 182 -1.82 -2.13 17.32
N ASP A 183 -0.88 -2.87 16.75
CA ASP A 183 0.37 -2.37 16.17
C ASP A 183 0.10 -1.33 15.08
N LEU A 184 -0.82 -1.63 14.15
CA LEU A 184 -1.24 -0.72 13.10
C LEU A 184 -1.70 0.63 13.66
N GLU A 185 -2.60 0.62 14.64
CA GLU A 185 -3.11 1.87 15.23
C GLU A 185 -2.02 2.66 15.95
N GLU A 186 -1.08 1.98 16.62
CA GLU A 186 0.10 2.63 17.21
C GLU A 186 0.95 3.33 16.14
N TYR A 187 1.30 2.62 15.06
CA TYR A 187 2.12 3.17 13.99
C TYR A 187 1.42 4.33 13.27
N LEU A 188 0.12 4.22 13.01
CA LEU A 188 -0.68 5.31 12.43
C LEU A 188 -0.75 6.53 13.37
N HIS A 189 -0.85 6.30 14.68
CA HIS A 189 -0.83 7.38 15.67
C HIS A 189 0.53 8.09 15.69
N ARG A 190 1.63 7.34 15.69
CA ARG A 190 3.00 7.92 15.65
C ARG A 190 3.21 8.74 14.39
N LEU A 191 2.83 8.19 13.23
CA LEU A 191 3.00 8.86 11.95
C LEU A 191 2.14 10.13 11.84
N ALA A 192 0.92 10.13 12.39
CA ALA A 192 0.06 11.31 12.48
C ALA A 192 0.62 12.44 13.36
N ASN A 193 1.47 12.10 14.33
CA ASN A 193 2.12 13.04 15.24
C ASN A 193 3.56 13.40 14.84
N THR A 194 4.03 12.95 13.67
CA THR A 194 5.34 13.36 13.13
C THR A 194 5.42 14.89 13.08
N GLN A 195 6.35 15.47 13.83
CA GLN A 195 6.52 16.92 13.90
C GLN A 195 7.30 17.46 12.71
N GLU A 196 7.12 18.74 12.42
CA GLU A 196 8.03 19.46 11.52
C GLU A 196 9.35 19.66 12.26
N GLY A 197 10.41 19.01 11.78
CA GLY A 197 11.75 19.24 12.30
C GLY A 197 12.11 20.72 12.17
N ILE A 198 12.56 21.30 13.29
CA ILE A 198 13.02 22.70 13.39
C ILE A 198 14.27 22.92 12.54
#